data_AF-A0A7G3AKY4-F1
#
_entry.id   AF-A0A7G3AKY4-F1
#
_cell.length_a   1.000
_cell.length_b   1.000
_cell.length_c   1.000
_cell.angle_alpha   90.00
_cell.angle_beta   90.00
_cell.angle_gamma   90.00
#
_symmetry.space_group_name_H-M   'P 1'
#
loop_
_entity.id
_entity.type
_entity.pdbx_description
1 polymer ?
#
loop_
_entity_poly.entity_id
_entity_poly.type
_entity_poly.pdbx_seq_one_letter_code
_entity_poly.pdbx_strand_id
1 'polypeptide(L)'
;MSYCNRAVLLGTAGILLSLCALAFYVGIYSPNWWRIAVDKPAPKGVLHPPNPEVPQPPSPSTQHVFQNAAVCSDSDVCSRIGRDVFTRGGHVVDAAIA
;
A
#
# COMPACT_ATOMS: atom_id res chain seq x y z
N MET A 1 -57.54 7.15 -15.98
CA MET A 1 -56.38 7.76 -15.29
C MET A 1 -55.58 6.76 -14.41
N SER A 2 -55.62 5.44 -14.66
CA SER A 2 -54.91 4.45 -13.80
C SER A 2 -53.59 3.91 -14.39
N TYR A 3 -53.34 4.11 -15.69
CA TYR A 3 -52.13 3.65 -16.38
C TYR A 3 -50.90 4.55 -16.15
N CYS A 4 -51.11 5.84 -15.85
CA CYS A 4 -50.02 6.80 -15.67
C CYS A 4 -49.18 6.51 -14.41
N ASN A 5 -49.84 6.14 -13.30
CA ASN A 5 -49.13 5.89 -12.03
C ASN A 5 -48.26 4.63 -12.05
N ARG A 6 -48.69 3.57 -12.76
CA ARG A 6 -47.97 2.29 -12.78
C ARG A 6 -46.69 2.35 -13.63
N ALA A 7 -46.71 3.11 -14.73
CA ALA A 7 -45.53 3.38 -15.55
C ALA A 7 -44.52 4.30 -14.83
N VAL A 8 -45.00 5.33 -14.11
CA VAL A 8 -44.15 6.24 -13.32
C VAL A 8 -43.54 5.53 -12.11
N LEU A 9 -44.28 4.64 -11.43
CA LEU A 9 -43.77 3.80 -10.34
C LEU A 9 -42.69 2.81 -10.80
N LEU A 10 -42.87 2.16 -11.95
CA LEU A 10 -41.88 1.24 -12.50
C LEU A 10 -40.61 1.99 -12.97
N GLY A 11 -40.75 3.18 -13.55
CA GLY A 11 -39.63 4.01 -13.96
C GLY A 11 -38.80 4.53 -12.78
N THR A 12 -39.47 5.03 -11.73
CA THR A 12 -38.80 5.53 -10.52
C THR A 12 -38.09 4.40 -9.75
N ALA A 13 -38.70 3.21 -9.66
CA ALA A 13 -38.05 2.05 -9.06
C ALA A 13 -36.78 1.61 -9.83
N GLY A 14 -36.80 1.66 -11.17
CA GLY A 14 -35.64 1.35 -11.99
C GLY A 14 -34.49 2.35 -11.81
N ILE A 15 -34.80 3.64 -11.71
CA ILE A 15 -33.81 4.70 -11.45
C ILE A 15 -33.23 4.55 -10.04
N LEU A 16 -34.05 4.24 -9.03
CA LEU A 16 -33.56 4.01 -7.67
C LEU A 16 -32.64 2.79 -7.60
N LEU A 17 -32.98 1.70 -8.28
CA LEU A 17 -32.13 0.50 -8.33
C LEU A 17 -30.79 0.78 -9.02
N SER A 18 -30.78 1.55 -10.12
CA SER A 18 -29.53 1.88 -10.82
C SER A 18 -28.63 2.83 -9.99
N LEU A 19 -29.22 3.79 -9.27
CA LEU A 19 -28.48 4.68 -8.37
C LEU A 19 -27.90 3.91 -7.17
N CYS A 20 -28.67 2.99 -6.59
CA CYS A 20 -28.18 2.10 -5.52
C CYS A 20 -27.03 1.21 -6.00
N ALA A 21 -27.14 0.62 -7.20
CA ALA A 21 -26.09 -0.20 -7.78
C ALA A 21 -24.81 0.60 -8.08
N LEU A 22 -24.95 1.82 -8.60
CA LEU A 22 -23.80 2.71 -8.86
C LEU A 22 -23.10 3.12 -7.56
N ALA A 23 -23.85 3.46 -6.51
CA ALA A 23 -23.28 3.79 -5.21
C ALA A 23 -22.53 2.60 -4.58
N PHE A 24 -23.07 1.38 -4.72
CA PHE A 24 -22.42 0.15 -4.25
C PHE A 24 -21.15 -0.16 -5.06
N TYR A 25 -21.19 -0.01 -6.39
CA TYR A 25 -20.03 -0.18 -7.26
C TYR A 25 -18.94 0.83 -6.94
N VAL A 26 -19.27 2.10 -6.80
CA VAL A 26 -18.30 3.14 -6.41
C VAL A 26 -17.78 2.89 -4.99
N GLY A 27 -18.60 2.48 -4.03
CA GLY A 27 -18.13 2.16 -2.67
C GLY A 27 -17.16 0.98 -2.62
N ILE A 28 -17.38 -0.05 -3.42
CA ILE A 28 -16.49 -1.22 -3.51
C ILE A 28 -15.22 -0.90 -4.29
N TYR A 29 -15.33 -0.20 -5.42
CA TYR A 29 -14.20 0.04 -6.33
C TYR A 29 -13.42 1.33 -6.06
N SER A 30 -13.94 2.25 -5.25
CA SER A 30 -13.21 3.44 -4.83
C SER A 30 -12.17 3.03 -3.77
N PRO A 31 -10.86 3.04 -4.08
CA PRO A 31 -9.81 2.62 -3.14
C PRO A 31 -9.59 3.62 -1.98
N ASN A 32 -10.46 4.63 -1.88
CA ASN A 32 -10.32 5.77 -0.98
C ASN A 32 -10.59 5.37 0.48
N TRP A 33 -11.44 4.36 0.72
CA TRP A 33 -11.77 3.90 2.07
C TRP A 33 -10.56 3.27 2.77
N TRP A 34 -9.66 2.60 2.03
CA TRP A 34 -8.40 2.07 2.56
C TRP A 34 -7.47 3.18 3.07
N ARG A 35 -7.39 4.31 2.34
CA ARG A 35 -6.54 5.45 2.72
C ARG A 35 -6.94 6.09 4.04
N ILE A 36 -8.24 6.09 4.36
CA ILE A 36 -8.77 6.67 5.61
C ILE A 36 -8.45 5.79 6.82
N ALA A 37 -8.35 4.46 6.62
CA ALA A 37 -8.10 3.51 7.71
C ALA A 37 -6.62 3.32 8.04
N VAL A 38 -5.71 3.54 7.07
CA VAL A 38 -4.27 3.22 7.20
C VAL A 38 -3.43 4.41 7.65
N ASP A 39 -3.79 5.65 7.30
CA ASP A 39 -3.04 6.84 7.71
C ASP A 39 -3.40 7.28 9.14
N LYS A 40 -3.00 6.48 10.14
CA LYS A 40 -2.86 7.02 11.50
C LYS A 40 -1.55 7.81 11.53
N PRO A 41 -1.59 9.14 11.69
CA PRO A 41 -0.35 9.90 11.83
C PRO A 41 0.36 9.40 13.09
N ALA A 42 1.61 8.93 12.92
CA ALA A 42 2.43 8.54 14.06
C ALA A 42 2.55 9.73 15.03
N PRO A 43 2.47 9.49 16.35
CA PRO A 43 2.61 10.56 17.33
C PRO A 43 3.96 11.29 17.12
N LYS A 44 3.87 12.56 16.70
CA LYS A 44 5.04 13.42 16.50
C LYS A 44 5.65 13.73 17.87
N GLY A 45 6.87 13.24 18.13
CA GLY A 45 7.68 13.75 19.25
C GLY A 45 8.47 12.74 20.07
N VAL A 46 8.31 11.42 19.88
CA VAL A 46 9.02 10.42 20.71
C VAL A 46 9.85 9.42 19.90
N LEU A 47 9.77 9.43 18.57
CA LEU A 47 10.43 8.44 17.71
C LEU A 47 11.87 8.77 17.31
N HIS A 48 12.33 10.00 17.56
CA HIS A 48 13.71 10.37 17.30
C HIS A 48 14.45 10.52 18.63
N PRO A 49 15.30 9.55 19.01
CA PRO A 49 16.21 9.78 20.12
C PRO A 49 17.08 11.00 19.80
N PRO A 50 17.50 11.77 20.83
CA PRO A 50 18.44 12.86 20.62
C PRO A 50 19.74 12.31 20.00
N ASN A 51 20.35 13.10 19.11
CA ASN A 51 21.63 12.71 18.53
C ASN A 51 22.66 12.51 19.66
N PRO A 52 23.58 11.53 19.53
CA PRO A 52 24.64 11.34 20.49
C PRO A 52 25.48 12.62 20.62
N GLU A 53 25.66 13.12 21.84
CA GLU A 53 26.53 14.28 22.12
C GLU A 53 28.02 13.91 22.09
N VAL A 54 28.32 12.62 22.27
CA VAL A 54 29.67 12.06 22.24
C VAL A 54 29.89 11.35 20.90
N PRO A 55 31.04 11.57 20.22
CA PRO A 55 31.38 10.85 19.00
C PRO A 55 31.36 9.33 19.23
N GLN A 56 30.54 8.63 18.45
CA GLN A 56 30.46 7.17 18.48
C GLN A 56 31.66 6.58 17.71
N PRO A 57 32.20 5.41 18.12
CA PRO A 57 33.14 4.68 17.30
C PRO A 57 32.49 4.27 15.96
N PRO A 58 33.27 3.95 14.92
CA PRO A 58 32.75 3.38 13.68
C PRO A 58 31.86 2.16 13.95
N SER A 59 30.83 1.96 13.12
CA SER A 59 29.96 0.80 13.28
C SER A 59 30.78 -0.50 13.16
N PRO A 60 30.52 -1.51 14.01
CA PRO A 60 31.22 -2.79 13.95
C PRO A 60 30.78 -3.66 12.75
N SER A 61 29.88 -3.15 11.91
CA SER A 61 29.37 -3.85 10.73
C SER A 61 30.42 -3.96 9.64
N THR A 62 30.61 -5.16 9.09
CA THR A 62 31.46 -5.35 7.90
C THR A 62 30.86 -4.62 6.71
N GLN A 63 31.64 -3.72 6.10
CA GLN A 63 31.27 -3.10 4.83
C GLN A 63 31.44 -4.12 3.70
N HIS A 64 30.35 -4.53 3.08
CA HIS A 64 30.37 -5.44 1.93
C HIS A 64 30.48 -4.66 0.62
N VAL A 65 31.25 -5.19 -0.33
CA VAL A 65 31.34 -4.69 -1.71
C VAL A 65 30.77 -5.76 -2.64
N PHE A 66 29.81 -5.37 -3.48
CA PHE A 66 29.12 -6.27 -4.40
C PHE A 66 29.42 -5.89 -5.84
N GLN A 67 29.70 -6.87 -6.70
CA GLN A 67 30.05 -6.63 -8.11
C GLN A 67 28.86 -6.20 -8.96
N ASN A 68 27.69 -6.79 -8.72
CA ASN A 68 26.51 -6.63 -9.58
C ASN A 68 25.38 -5.86 -8.88
N ALA A 69 24.95 -6.33 -7.70
CA ALA A 69 23.87 -5.71 -6.91
C ALA A 69 23.91 -6.19 -5.46
N ALA A 70 23.20 -5.47 -4.59
CA ALA A 70 22.97 -5.82 -3.20
C ALA A 70 21.48 -5.65 -2.87
N VAL A 71 20.94 -6.53 -2.03
CA VAL A 71 19.59 -6.41 -1.46
C VAL A 71 19.76 -6.32 0.05
N CYS A 72 19.31 -5.23 0.64
CA CYS A 72 19.45 -4.95 2.07
C CYS A 72 18.06 -4.72 2.68
N SER A 73 17.77 -5.43 3.76
CA SER A 73 16.58 -5.22 4.58
C SER A 73 16.87 -5.58 6.03
N ASP A 74 15.97 -5.20 6.93
CA ASP A 74 16.11 -5.48 8.36
C ASP A 74 16.02 -6.97 8.71
N SER A 75 15.61 -7.82 7.75
CA SER A 75 15.50 -9.26 7.89
C SER A 75 16.33 -10.00 6.84
N ASP A 76 17.08 -11.00 7.30
CA ASP A 76 17.89 -11.87 6.45
C ASP A 76 17.02 -12.65 5.44
N VAL A 77 15.79 -13.03 5.83
CA VAL A 77 14.83 -13.74 4.97
C VAL A 77 14.44 -12.88 3.77
N CYS A 78 14.03 -11.64 4.02
CA CYS A 78 13.61 -10.71 2.97
C CYS A 78 14.77 -10.40 2.00
N SER A 79 15.97 -10.18 2.54
CA SER A 79 17.17 -9.95 1.71
C SER A 79 17.49 -11.16 0.81
N ARG A 80 17.29 -12.39 1.30
CA ARG A 80 17.48 -13.62 0.49
C ARG A 80 16.47 -13.76 -0.62
N ILE A 81 15.20 -13.43 -0.37
CA ILE A 81 14.11 -13.53 -1.36
C ILE A 81 14.36 -12.54 -2.50
N GLY A 82 14.59 -11.26 -2.20
CA GLY A 82 14.89 -10.26 -3.22
C GLY A 82 16.14 -10.60 -4.02
N ARG A 83 17.18 -11.14 -3.35
CA ARG A 83 18.37 -11.65 -4.05
C ARG A 83 18.05 -12.79 -5.01
N ASP A 84 17.22 -13.76 -4.60
CA ASP A 84 16.83 -14.90 -5.44
C ASP A 84 16.08 -14.43 -6.70
N VAL A 85 15.13 -13.50 -6.54
CA VAL A 85 14.43 -12.87 -7.67
C VAL A 85 15.39 -12.18 -8.63
N PHE A 86 16.34 -11.40 -8.11
CA PHE A 86 17.37 -10.76 -8.94
C PHE A 86 18.24 -11.79 -9.67
N THR A 87 18.69 -12.85 -8.99
CA THR A 87 19.53 -13.88 -9.60
C THR A 87 18.82 -14.72 -10.67
N ARG A 88 17.49 -14.78 -10.63
CA ARG A 88 16.66 -15.41 -11.66
C ARG A 88 16.40 -14.51 -12.87
N GLY A 89 17.04 -13.34 -12.93
CA GLY A 89 16.92 -12.38 -14.02
C GLY A 89 15.85 -11.31 -13.80
N GLY A 90 15.29 -11.21 -12.59
CA GLY A 90 14.38 -10.12 -12.21
C GLY A 90 15.08 -8.77 -12.13
N HIS A 91 14.34 -7.69 -12.35
CA HIS A 91 14.87 -6.34 -12.22
C HIS A 91 15.06 -5.96 -10.74
N VAL A 92 15.85 -4.92 -10.46
CA VAL A 92 16.02 -4.40 -9.08
C VAL A 92 14.70 -3.98 -8.43
N VAL A 93 13.70 -3.62 -9.25
CA VAL A 93 12.34 -3.31 -8.79
C VAL A 93 11.61 -4.58 -8.36
N ASP A 94 11.72 -5.67 -9.13
CA ASP A 94 11.10 -6.95 -8.78
C ASP A 94 11.69 -7.50 -7.47
N ALA A 95 13.02 -7.38 -7.32
CA ALA A 95 13.73 -7.76 -6.11
C ALA A 95 13.34 -6.93 -4.87
N ALA A 96 12.89 -5.68 -5.06
CA ALA A 96 12.44 -4.82 -3.97
C ALA A 96 10.97 -5.08 -3.57
N ILE A 97 10.17 -5.67 -4.46
CA ILE A 97 8.77 -6.02 -4.20
C ILE A 97 8.65 -7.37 -3.49
N ALA A 98 9.59 -8.28 -3.74
CA ALA A 98 9.58 -9.66 -3.24
C ALA A 98 9.96 -9.78 -1.76
#